data_AF-A0A937X551-F1
#
_entry.id   AF-A0A937X551-F1
#
_cell.length_a   1.000
_cell.length_b   1.000
_cell.length_c   1.000
_cell.angle_alpha   90.00
_cell.angle_beta   90.00
_cell.angle_gamma   90.00
#
_symmetry.space_group_name_H-M   'P 1'
#
loop_
_entity.id
_entity.type
_entity.pdbx_description
1 polymer ?
#
loop_
_entity_poly.entity_id
_entity_poly.type
_entity_poly.pdbx_seq_one_letter_code
_entity_poly.pdbx_strand_id
1 'polypeptide(L)'
;MILKLNLKLRERPHDNRFEDAAADPATAQREVLRDLIARNARTAFGREHGFASMRGPEDFRRMVPLRDYEAFRPYVRRIDAGETAVLTADPVNMLTTTSGTTGEPKLIPVTTPWREKMAGLMRLWYYRAMRQHPAMFDRKVLSIVSPAIEGHTPGGIPYGAMSGIVFKRTPWVVRNHYAVPYEVCLIQDYQARYFVTMRLALAQSVSCLGTPNPTSLLRLAETGEKEAEAIIRAIRDGTLGIPEPPMHASSGRLREQILGVIGKRLEADPGRARELERLVEHHGRLLPRDAWPELRLVACWLGGSAGIHAKRLAWFYGDAPLRDLGLIASEGRMTIPLADGTAAGALAIHANFYEF
;
A
#
# COMPACT_ATOMS: atom_id res chain seq x y z
N MET A 1 16.76 13.46 -5.87
CA MET A 1 16.83 13.89 -7.29
C MET A 1 16.55 12.75 -8.29
N ILE A 2 17.29 11.64 -8.28
CA ILE A 2 17.13 10.52 -9.24
C ILE A 2 15.74 9.88 -9.20
N LEU A 3 15.17 9.63 -8.00
CA LEU A 3 13.82 9.06 -7.84
C LEU A 3 12.76 9.92 -8.54
N LYS A 4 12.79 11.23 -8.30
CA LYS A 4 11.84 12.20 -8.86
C LYS A 4 11.95 12.27 -10.39
N LEU A 5 13.18 12.29 -10.91
CA LEU A 5 13.42 12.31 -12.35
C LEU A 5 12.94 11.02 -13.03
N ASN A 6 13.24 9.86 -12.44
CA ASN A 6 12.78 8.56 -12.96
C ASN A 6 11.25 8.48 -12.99
N LEU A 7 10.59 8.87 -11.89
CA LEU A 7 9.13 8.88 -11.81
C LEU A 7 8.52 9.84 -12.84
N LYS A 8 9.10 11.03 -13.02
CA LYS A 8 8.64 12.01 -14.00
C LYS A 8 8.74 11.51 -15.44
N LEU A 9 9.87 10.90 -15.81
CA LEU A 9 10.09 10.38 -17.15
C LEU A 9 9.20 9.16 -17.44
N ARG A 10 9.07 8.26 -16.47
CA ARG A 10 8.35 6.99 -16.63
C ARG A 10 6.83 7.17 -16.63
N GLU A 11 6.29 8.06 -15.81
CA GLU A 11 4.85 8.15 -15.61
C GLU A 11 4.18 9.26 -16.42
N ARG A 12 4.93 10.18 -17.06
CA ARG A 12 4.32 11.16 -17.98
C ARG A 12 3.50 10.51 -19.10
N PRO A 13 3.95 9.44 -19.79
CA PRO A 13 3.12 8.75 -20.78
C PRO A 13 1.89 8.06 -20.17
N HIS A 14 1.98 7.61 -18.92
CA HIS A 14 0.85 7.00 -18.22
C HIS A 14 -0.18 8.05 -17.79
N ASP A 15 0.27 9.22 -17.33
CA ASP A 15 -0.58 10.38 -17.04
C ASP A 15 -1.31 10.86 -18.30
N ASN A 16 -0.61 10.97 -19.43
CA ASN A 16 -1.24 11.31 -20.71
C ASN A 16 -2.35 10.29 -21.08
N ARG A 17 -2.07 8.98 -21.01
CA ARG A 17 -3.10 7.95 -21.28
C ARG A 17 -4.30 8.03 -20.35
N PHE A 18 -4.08 8.42 -19.09
CA PHE A 18 -5.15 8.63 -18.12
C PHE A 18 -6.01 9.86 -18.49
N GLU A 19 -5.38 10.97 -18.89
CA GLU A 19 -6.08 12.17 -19.37
C GLU A 19 -6.84 11.92 -20.69
N ASP A 20 -6.22 11.23 -21.65
CA ASP A 20 -6.83 10.88 -22.93
C ASP A 20 -8.08 10.00 -22.71
N ALA A 21 -7.99 9.02 -21.81
CA ALA A 21 -9.13 8.19 -21.45
C ALA A 21 -10.23 8.99 -20.74
N ALA A 22 -9.87 9.99 -19.93
CA ALA A 22 -10.84 10.89 -19.29
C ALA A 22 -11.56 11.81 -20.30
N ALA A 23 -10.93 12.11 -21.44
CA ALA A 23 -11.52 12.89 -22.51
C ALA A 23 -12.54 12.10 -23.36
N ASP A 24 -12.34 10.80 -23.56
CA ASP A 24 -13.33 9.89 -24.17
C ASP A 24 -13.51 8.58 -23.36
N PRO A 25 -14.27 8.63 -22.25
CA PRO A 25 -14.44 7.48 -21.37
C PRO A 25 -15.14 6.28 -22.03
N ALA A 26 -16.05 6.55 -22.96
CA ALA A 26 -16.83 5.51 -23.62
C ALA A 26 -15.95 4.64 -24.51
N THR A 27 -15.05 5.26 -25.28
CA THR A 27 -14.08 4.53 -26.10
C THR A 27 -13.08 3.78 -25.23
N ALA A 28 -12.52 4.44 -24.20
CA ALA A 28 -11.58 3.80 -23.28
C ALA A 28 -12.17 2.54 -22.62
N GLN A 29 -13.42 2.60 -22.15
CA GLN A 29 -14.10 1.44 -21.54
C GLN A 29 -14.39 0.31 -22.53
N ARG A 30 -14.78 0.64 -23.77
CA ARG A 30 -14.98 -0.37 -24.83
C ARG A 30 -13.68 -1.10 -25.15
N GLU A 31 -12.57 -0.38 -25.25
CA GLU A 31 -11.26 -0.96 -25.53
C GLU A 31 -10.79 -1.87 -24.39
N VAL A 32 -10.87 -1.40 -23.15
CA VAL A 32 -10.51 -2.20 -21.97
C VAL A 32 -11.34 -3.48 -21.90
N LEU A 33 -12.66 -3.39 -22.09
CA LEU A 33 -13.53 -4.57 -22.08
C LEU A 33 -13.18 -5.54 -23.21
N ARG A 34 -13.02 -5.04 -24.43
CA ARG A 34 -12.65 -5.86 -25.60
C ARG A 34 -11.37 -6.64 -25.34
N ASP A 35 -10.35 -5.98 -24.81
CA ASP A 35 -9.06 -6.60 -24.53
C ASP A 35 -9.17 -7.67 -23.43
N LEU A 36 -9.97 -7.40 -22.37
CA LEU A 36 -10.24 -8.38 -21.30
C LEU A 36 -10.98 -9.61 -21.82
N ILE A 37 -12.02 -9.43 -22.65
CA ILE A 37 -12.80 -10.53 -23.25
C ILE A 37 -11.90 -11.36 -24.18
N ALA A 38 -11.21 -10.70 -25.11
CA ALA A 38 -10.36 -11.37 -26.10
C ALA A 38 -9.26 -12.20 -25.43
N ARG A 39 -8.59 -11.64 -24.42
CA ARG A 39 -7.52 -12.33 -23.69
C ARG A 39 -8.02 -13.55 -22.92
N ASN A 40 -9.25 -13.52 -22.43
CA ASN A 40 -9.82 -14.57 -21.59
C ASN A 40 -10.82 -15.47 -22.32
N ALA A 41 -10.97 -15.35 -23.64
CA ALA A 41 -11.99 -16.08 -24.39
C ALA A 41 -11.89 -17.61 -24.32
N ARG A 42 -10.69 -18.15 -24.04
CA ARG A 42 -10.43 -19.59 -23.99
C ARG A 42 -10.47 -20.18 -22.57
N THR A 43 -10.67 -19.36 -21.55
CA THR A 43 -10.75 -19.84 -20.16
C THR A 43 -12.04 -20.61 -19.93
N ALA A 44 -12.13 -21.36 -18.83
CA ALA A 44 -13.38 -22.03 -18.45
C ALA A 44 -14.56 -21.04 -18.38
N PHE A 45 -14.33 -19.90 -17.72
CA PHE A 45 -15.31 -18.82 -17.62
C PHE A 45 -15.64 -18.21 -18.99
N GLY A 46 -14.62 -17.95 -19.82
CA GLY A 46 -14.82 -17.36 -21.15
C GLY A 46 -15.62 -18.26 -22.10
N ARG A 47 -15.41 -19.59 -22.02
CA ARG A 47 -16.18 -20.56 -22.81
C ARG A 47 -17.62 -20.67 -22.33
N GLU A 48 -17.83 -20.75 -21.01
CA GLU A 48 -19.16 -20.81 -20.39
C GLU A 48 -20.03 -19.62 -20.80
N HIS A 49 -19.44 -18.42 -20.87
CA HIS A 49 -20.13 -17.19 -21.22
C HIS A 49 -20.00 -16.76 -22.68
N GLY A 50 -19.42 -17.59 -23.55
CA GLY A 50 -19.34 -17.30 -24.98
C GLY A 50 -18.52 -16.06 -25.34
N PHE A 51 -17.43 -15.78 -24.63
CA PHE A 51 -16.56 -14.60 -24.87
C PHE A 51 -16.08 -14.48 -26.32
N ALA A 52 -15.86 -15.61 -27.00
CA ALA A 52 -15.39 -15.63 -28.38
C ALA A 52 -16.40 -15.05 -29.39
N SER A 53 -17.69 -14.98 -29.06
CA SER A 53 -18.73 -14.42 -29.94
C SER A 53 -19.15 -13.00 -29.59
N MET A 54 -18.67 -12.44 -28.46
CA MET A 54 -19.03 -11.10 -28.00
C MET A 54 -18.40 -10.02 -28.88
N ARG A 55 -19.20 -9.01 -29.24
CA ARG A 55 -18.77 -7.88 -30.09
C ARG A 55 -18.69 -6.55 -29.34
N GLY A 56 -19.26 -6.47 -28.15
CA GLY A 56 -19.27 -5.23 -27.37
C GLY A 56 -19.87 -5.38 -25.97
N PRO A 57 -19.98 -4.24 -25.24
CA PRO A 57 -20.52 -4.20 -23.89
C PRO A 57 -21.95 -4.76 -23.77
N GLU A 58 -22.78 -4.61 -24.80
CA GLU A 58 -24.17 -5.09 -24.81
C GLU A 58 -24.23 -6.61 -24.77
N ASP A 59 -23.34 -7.30 -25.50
CA ASP A 59 -23.23 -8.75 -25.46
C ASP A 59 -22.71 -9.23 -24.11
N PHE A 60 -21.72 -8.52 -23.55
CA PHE A 60 -21.18 -8.83 -22.22
C PHE A 60 -22.28 -8.77 -21.15
N ARG A 61 -23.05 -7.68 -21.10
CA ARG A 61 -24.17 -7.52 -20.15
C ARG A 61 -25.25 -8.59 -20.29
N ARG A 62 -25.52 -9.05 -21.53
CA ARG A 62 -26.53 -10.07 -21.79
C ARG A 62 -26.07 -11.47 -21.39
N MET A 63 -24.79 -11.78 -21.57
CA MET A 63 -24.26 -13.15 -21.45
C MET A 63 -23.52 -13.41 -20.13
N VAL A 64 -23.08 -12.36 -19.43
CA VAL A 64 -22.39 -12.46 -18.14
C VAL A 64 -23.28 -11.88 -17.04
N PRO A 65 -23.86 -12.72 -16.16
CA PRO A 65 -24.71 -12.23 -15.08
C PRO A 65 -23.89 -11.50 -14.02
N LEU A 66 -24.52 -10.53 -13.35
CA LEU A 66 -23.99 -9.92 -12.13
C LEU A 66 -23.85 -10.99 -11.04
N ARG A 67 -22.72 -10.97 -10.34
CA ARG A 67 -22.33 -11.99 -9.38
C ARG A 67 -21.68 -11.37 -8.15
N ASP A 68 -21.94 -11.96 -7.00
CA ASP A 68 -21.13 -11.75 -5.80
C ASP A 68 -19.95 -12.73 -5.76
N TYR A 69 -19.15 -12.64 -4.70
CA TYR A 69 -17.99 -13.53 -4.54
C TYR A 69 -18.37 -15.01 -4.42
N GLU A 70 -19.54 -15.34 -3.84
CA GLU A 70 -19.93 -16.73 -3.62
C GLU A 70 -20.21 -17.45 -4.94
N ALA A 71 -20.78 -16.73 -5.93
CA ALA A 71 -20.89 -17.23 -7.29
C ALA A 71 -19.53 -17.46 -7.98
N PHE A 72 -18.46 -16.75 -7.56
CA PHE A 72 -17.10 -16.99 -8.04
C PHE A 72 -16.34 -18.08 -7.27
N ARG A 73 -16.79 -18.41 -6.04
CA ARG A 73 -16.10 -19.37 -5.16
C ARG A 73 -15.79 -20.72 -5.81
N PRO A 74 -16.68 -21.33 -6.62
CA PRO A 74 -16.36 -22.59 -7.32
C PRO A 74 -15.16 -22.47 -8.26
N TYR A 75 -15.03 -21.37 -9.00
CA TYR A 75 -13.88 -21.12 -9.87
C TYR A 75 -12.61 -20.83 -9.07
N VAL A 76 -12.72 -20.09 -7.98
CA VAL A 76 -11.59 -19.81 -7.09
C VAL A 76 -11.07 -21.09 -6.45
N ARG A 77 -11.94 -22.03 -6.04
CA ARG A 77 -11.52 -23.33 -5.49
C ARG A 77 -10.77 -24.19 -6.51
N ARG A 78 -11.15 -24.13 -7.78
CA ARG A 78 -10.40 -24.78 -8.88
C ARG A 78 -8.99 -24.20 -9.00
N ILE A 79 -8.87 -22.87 -8.97
CA ILE A 79 -7.56 -22.18 -8.97
C ILE A 79 -6.75 -22.52 -7.72
N ASP A 80 -7.39 -22.55 -6.55
CA ASP A 80 -6.78 -22.89 -5.25
C ASP A 80 -6.18 -24.30 -5.23
N ALA A 81 -6.83 -25.23 -5.93
CA ALA A 81 -6.38 -26.59 -6.18
C ALA A 81 -5.32 -26.71 -7.30
N GLY A 82 -4.92 -25.59 -7.92
CA GLY A 82 -3.86 -25.54 -8.94
C GLY A 82 -4.34 -25.56 -10.39
N GLU A 83 -5.66 -25.54 -10.65
CA GLU A 83 -6.18 -25.51 -12.02
C GLU A 83 -5.90 -24.15 -12.69
N THR A 84 -5.42 -24.19 -13.93
CA THR A 84 -5.08 -22.99 -14.71
C THR A 84 -6.17 -22.66 -15.73
N ALA A 85 -6.14 -21.44 -16.30
CA ALA A 85 -7.10 -20.99 -17.32
C ALA A 85 -8.58 -21.07 -16.89
N VAL A 86 -8.87 -20.87 -15.60
CA VAL A 86 -10.25 -20.90 -15.07
C VAL A 86 -10.96 -19.55 -15.26
N LEU A 87 -10.57 -18.52 -14.50
CA LEU A 87 -11.11 -17.15 -14.61
C LEU A 87 -10.26 -16.26 -15.54
N THR A 88 -8.96 -16.54 -15.62
CA THR A 88 -7.98 -15.75 -16.35
C THR A 88 -7.06 -16.67 -17.14
N ALA A 89 -6.66 -16.25 -18.34
CA ALA A 89 -5.69 -16.97 -19.16
C ALA A 89 -4.26 -16.87 -18.60
N ASP A 90 -3.94 -15.78 -17.90
CA ASP A 90 -2.64 -15.60 -17.27
C ASP A 90 -2.48 -16.48 -16.02
N PRO A 91 -1.28 -17.03 -15.75
CA PRO A 91 -1.03 -17.80 -14.55
C PRO A 91 -1.28 -17.01 -13.25
N VAL A 92 -2.07 -17.61 -12.37
CA VAL A 92 -2.28 -17.12 -11.00
C VAL A 92 -1.08 -17.53 -10.17
N ASN A 93 -0.26 -16.56 -9.80
CA ASN A 93 0.99 -16.79 -9.06
C ASN A 93 0.87 -16.46 -7.57
N MET A 94 -0.29 -15.95 -7.15
CA MET A 94 -0.60 -15.65 -5.76
C MET A 94 -2.12 -15.48 -5.60
N LEU A 95 -2.62 -15.69 -4.39
CA LEU A 95 -3.94 -15.26 -3.96
C LEU A 95 -3.82 -14.17 -2.89
N THR A 96 -4.69 -13.15 -2.95
CA THR A 96 -4.76 -12.16 -1.87
C THR A 96 -6.00 -12.37 -1.04
N THR A 97 -5.84 -12.34 0.28
CA THR A 97 -6.94 -12.47 1.23
C THR A 97 -7.60 -11.10 1.45
N THR A 98 -8.92 -11.06 1.51
CA THR A 98 -9.62 -9.84 1.97
C THR A 98 -9.65 -9.82 3.49
N SER A 99 -9.23 -8.72 4.12
CA SER A 99 -9.36 -8.56 5.57
C SER A 99 -10.84 -8.46 5.97
N GLY A 100 -11.30 -9.27 6.92
CA GLY A 100 -12.55 -9.01 7.64
C GLY A 100 -13.75 -9.93 7.39
N THR A 101 -13.56 -11.17 6.93
CA THR A 101 -14.67 -12.13 6.89
C THR A 101 -14.73 -12.97 8.16
N THR A 102 -15.84 -12.91 8.89
CA THR A 102 -16.24 -13.97 9.84
C THR A 102 -16.65 -15.20 9.00
N GLY A 103 -15.67 -16.00 8.57
CA GLY A 103 -15.90 -17.16 7.68
C GLY A 103 -14.67 -17.55 6.84
N GLU A 104 -14.87 -18.42 5.85
CA GLU A 104 -13.83 -18.82 4.87
C GLU A 104 -13.30 -17.58 4.13
N PRO A 105 -12.00 -17.25 4.22
CA PRO A 105 -11.43 -16.06 3.59
C PRO A 105 -11.71 -16.00 2.09
N LYS A 106 -12.00 -14.80 1.58
CA LYS A 106 -12.08 -14.58 0.13
C LYS A 106 -10.67 -14.51 -0.43
N LEU A 107 -10.41 -15.33 -1.44
CA LEU A 107 -9.14 -15.43 -2.15
C LEU A 107 -9.31 -14.79 -3.53
N ILE A 108 -8.55 -13.73 -3.78
CA ILE A 108 -8.58 -13.00 -5.05
C ILE A 108 -7.36 -13.40 -5.89
N PRO A 109 -7.55 -13.96 -7.10
CA PRO A 109 -6.47 -14.32 -8.01
C PRO A 109 -5.59 -13.15 -8.43
N VAL A 110 -4.28 -13.30 -8.25
CA VAL A 110 -3.29 -12.31 -8.67
C VAL A 110 -2.41 -12.87 -9.78
N THR A 111 -2.43 -12.16 -10.91
CA THR A 111 -1.59 -12.43 -12.08
C THR A 111 -0.47 -11.40 -12.18
N THR A 112 0.58 -11.70 -12.95
CA THR A 112 1.66 -10.72 -13.20
C THR A 112 1.14 -9.45 -13.89
N PRO A 113 0.34 -9.53 -14.96
CA PRO A 113 -0.21 -8.33 -15.61
C PRO A 113 -1.07 -7.48 -14.68
N TRP A 114 -1.91 -8.12 -13.84
CA TRP A 114 -2.71 -7.38 -12.86
C TRP A 114 -1.82 -6.65 -11.84
N ARG A 115 -0.77 -7.31 -11.33
CA ARG A 115 0.17 -6.70 -10.39
C ARG A 115 0.93 -5.53 -11.01
N GLU A 116 1.37 -5.66 -12.26
CA GLU A 116 2.04 -4.58 -12.99
C GLU A 116 1.11 -3.38 -13.21
N LYS A 117 -0.16 -3.64 -13.54
CA LYS A 117 -1.21 -2.64 -13.62
C LYS A 117 -1.40 -1.90 -12.29
N MET A 118 -1.52 -2.63 -11.17
CA MET A 118 -1.66 -2.04 -9.83
C MET A 118 -0.43 -1.19 -9.45
N ALA A 119 0.77 -1.71 -9.70
CA ALA A 119 2.00 -0.94 -9.50
C ALA A 119 2.05 0.31 -10.38
N GLY A 120 1.54 0.24 -11.62
CA GLY A 120 1.39 1.38 -12.52
C GLY A 120 0.47 2.45 -11.96
N LEU A 121 -0.73 2.09 -11.51
CA LEU A 121 -1.68 3.05 -10.93
C LEU A 121 -1.15 3.71 -9.66
N MET A 122 -0.38 2.96 -8.85
CA MET A 122 0.32 3.54 -7.69
C MET A 122 1.41 4.53 -8.11
N ARG A 123 2.19 4.22 -9.14
CA ARG A 123 3.20 5.16 -9.67
C ARG A 123 2.55 6.41 -10.27
N LEU A 124 1.42 6.29 -10.97
CA LEU A 124 0.64 7.42 -11.45
C LEU A 124 0.19 8.33 -10.30
N TRP A 125 -0.31 7.75 -9.21
CA TRP A 125 -0.66 8.51 -8.01
C TRP A 125 0.55 9.24 -7.42
N TYR A 126 1.69 8.55 -7.25
CA TYR A 126 2.91 9.19 -6.76
C TYR A 126 3.39 10.31 -7.68
N TYR A 127 3.29 10.11 -9.00
CA TYR A 127 3.69 11.10 -9.99
C TYR A 127 2.86 12.39 -9.86
N ARG A 128 1.53 12.27 -9.79
CA ARG A 128 0.64 13.43 -9.62
C ARG A 128 0.79 14.09 -8.26
N ALA A 129 0.89 13.31 -7.19
CA ALA A 129 1.16 13.82 -5.84
C ALA A 129 2.48 14.60 -5.80
N MET A 130 3.55 14.06 -6.41
CA MET A 130 4.86 14.71 -6.48
C MET A 130 4.83 16.00 -7.32
N ARG A 131 3.99 16.07 -8.37
CA ARG A 131 3.84 17.32 -9.14
C ARG A 131 3.22 18.45 -8.30
N GLN A 132 2.31 18.12 -7.41
CA GLN A 132 1.66 19.10 -6.51
C GLN A 132 2.50 19.36 -5.25
N HIS A 133 3.25 18.35 -4.80
CA HIS A 133 4.13 18.39 -3.62
C HIS A 133 5.56 17.98 -3.99
N PRO A 134 6.33 18.84 -4.70
CA PRO A 134 7.66 18.48 -5.20
C PRO A 134 8.63 18.01 -4.12
N ALA A 135 8.46 18.48 -2.89
CA ALA A 135 9.32 18.17 -1.75
C ALA A 135 8.94 16.88 -0.99
N MET A 136 7.91 16.14 -1.40
CA MET A 136 7.45 14.93 -0.68
C MET A 136 8.53 13.82 -0.57
N PHE A 137 9.52 13.81 -1.46
CA PHE A 137 10.64 12.86 -1.47
C PHE A 137 12.02 13.50 -1.19
N ASP A 138 12.06 14.64 -0.48
CA ASP A 138 13.33 15.26 -0.09
C ASP A 138 13.97 14.60 1.13
N ARG A 139 13.14 14.04 2.02
CA ARG A 139 13.56 13.28 3.21
C ARG A 139 12.99 11.87 3.14
N LYS A 140 13.04 11.13 4.26
CA LYS A 140 12.57 9.73 4.28
C LYS A 140 11.06 9.64 4.12
N VAL A 141 10.62 8.51 3.59
CA VAL A 141 9.20 8.12 3.55
C VAL A 141 8.91 7.16 4.70
N LEU A 142 7.89 7.44 5.50
CA LEU A 142 7.40 6.50 6.51
C LEU A 142 6.15 5.79 5.98
N SER A 143 6.19 4.45 5.95
CA SER A 143 5.06 3.63 5.53
C SER A 143 5.05 2.32 6.30
N ILE A 144 3.86 1.82 6.59
CA ILE A 144 3.62 0.50 7.17
C ILE A 144 2.92 -0.35 6.11
N VAL A 145 3.44 -1.55 5.87
CA VAL A 145 2.88 -2.51 4.93
C VAL A 145 2.60 -3.84 5.61
N SER A 146 1.63 -4.60 5.12
CA SER A 146 1.37 -5.96 5.59
C SER A 146 2.36 -6.99 5.02
N PRO A 147 2.55 -8.16 5.66
CA PRO A 147 3.40 -9.24 5.16
C PRO A 147 3.01 -9.72 3.75
N ALA A 148 4.02 -9.93 2.90
CA ALA A 148 3.87 -10.33 1.51
C ALA A 148 3.29 -11.74 1.34
N ILE A 149 3.66 -12.67 2.23
CA ILE A 149 3.23 -14.07 2.21
C ILE A 149 2.83 -14.41 3.64
N GLU A 150 1.62 -14.92 3.79
CA GLU A 150 1.02 -15.38 5.05
C GLU A 150 0.94 -16.91 5.08
N GLY A 151 0.82 -17.56 3.92
CA GLY A 151 0.83 -19.02 3.80
C GLY A 151 0.80 -19.50 2.35
N HIS A 152 0.49 -20.79 2.17
CA HIS A 152 0.30 -21.42 0.87
C HIS A 152 -1.02 -22.20 0.84
N THR A 153 -1.63 -22.27 -0.33
CA THR A 153 -2.85 -23.06 -0.60
C THR A 153 -2.52 -24.55 -0.72
N PRO A 154 -3.53 -25.45 -0.72
CA PRO A 154 -3.32 -26.87 -1.01
C PRO A 154 -2.63 -27.13 -2.35
N GLY A 155 -2.91 -26.33 -3.38
CA GLY A 155 -2.23 -26.38 -4.68
C GLY A 155 -0.83 -25.74 -4.70
N GLY A 156 -0.32 -25.28 -3.56
CA GLY A 156 1.01 -24.68 -3.42
C GLY A 156 1.12 -23.22 -3.85
N ILE A 157 0.00 -22.53 -4.09
CA ILE A 157 -0.02 -21.10 -4.47
C ILE A 157 0.19 -20.26 -3.20
N PRO A 158 1.12 -19.29 -3.16
CA PRO A 158 1.27 -18.44 -1.99
C PRO A 158 0.06 -17.50 -1.84
N TYR A 159 -0.34 -17.23 -0.60
CA TYR A 159 -1.31 -16.19 -0.28
C TYR A 159 -0.79 -15.19 0.75
N GLY A 160 -1.31 -13.95 0.72
CA GLY A 160 -0.88 -12.85 1.59
C GLY A 160 -1.28 -11.46 1.08
N ALA A 161 -0.57 -10.43 1.52
CA ALA A 161 -0.93 -9.05 1.20
C ALA A 161 -0.12 -8.45 0.03
N MET A 162 -0.83 -7.77 -0.88
CA MET A 162 -0.21 -7.10 -2.04
C MET A 162 0.80 -6.01 -1.66
N SER A 163 0.52 -5.26 -0.60
CA SER A 163 1.41 -4.19 -0.14
C SER A 163 2.81 -4.70 0.15
N GLY A 164 2.94 -5.88 0.75
CA GLY A 164 4.24 -6.48 1.06
C GLY A 164 5.00 -6.94 -0.19
N ILE A 165 4.28 -7.49 -1.17
CA ILE A 165 4.90 -7.93 -2.44
C ILE A 165 5.42 -6.74 -3.25
N VAL A 166 4.60 -5.71 -3.39
CA VAL A 166 4.99 -4.49 -4.11
C VAL A 166 6.20 -3.86 -3.45
N PHE A 167 6.23 -3.81 -2.10
CA PHE A 167 7.38 -3.30 -1.36
C PHE A 167 8.64 -4.15 -1.63
N LYS A 168 8.58 -5.48 -1.51
CA LYS A 168 9.74 -6.36 -1.72
C LYS A 168 10.36 -6.26 -3.12
N ARG A 169 9.53 -6.08 -4.16
CA ARG A 169 9.98 -5.95 -5.55
C ARG A 169 10.44 -4.55 -5.93
N THR A 170 10.24 -3.58 -5.03
CA THR A 170 10.69 -2.20 -5.25
C THR A 170 12.22 -2.15 -5.29
N PRO A 171 12.84 -1.44 -6.26
CA PRO A 171 14.29 -1.33 -6.37
C PRO A 171 14.93 -0.90 -5.04
N TRP A 172 16.11 -1.44 -4.73
CA TRP A 172 16.77 -1.19 -3.44
C TRP A 172 16.97 0.29 -3.14
N VAL A 173 17.31 1.11 -4.15
CA VAL A 173 17.48 2.57 -4.00
C VAL A 173 16.20 3.23 -3.46
N VAL A 174 15.03 2.78 -3.93
CA VAL A 174 13.73 3.28 -3.47
C VAL A 174 13.41 2.74 -2.08
N ARG A 175 13.67 1.45 -1.81
CA ARG A 175 13.51 0.86 -0.47
C ARG A 175 14.37 1.55 0.59
N ASN A 176 15.60 1.95 0.24
CA ASN A 176 16.50 2.65 1.16
C ASN A 176 16.03 4.07 1.49
N HIS A 177 15.08 4.62 0.71
CA HIS A 177 14.45 5.90 0.98
C HIS A 177 13.34 5.81 2.05
N TYR A 178 12.90 4.61 2.42
CA TYR A 178 11.99 4.42 3.54
C TYR A 178 12.73 4.53 4.89
N ALA A 179 12.11 5.22 5.85
CA ALA A 179 12.64 5.37 7.20
C ALA A 179 12.79 4.02 7.90
N VAL A 180 11.86 3.11 7.64
CA VAL A 180 11.72 1.82 8.32
C VAL A 180 11.87 0.68 7.31
N PRO A 181 12.71 -0.33 7.58
CA PRO A 181 12.86 -1.49 6.71
C PRO A 181 11.63 -2.41 6.77
N TYR A 182 11.42 -3.20 5.71
CA TYR A 182 10.28 -4.11 5.59
C TYR A 182 10.21 -5.13 6.74
N GLU A 183 11.37 -5.56 7.23
CA GLU A 183 11.54 -6.51 8.31
C GLU A 183 10.81 -6.08 9.59
N VAL A 184 10.73 -4.77 9.88
CA VAL A 184 9.99 -4.25 11.05
C VAL A 184 8.49 -4.51 10.91
N CYS A 185 7.96 -4.51 9.68
CA CYS A 185 6.55 -4.79 9.44
C CYS A 185 6.17 -6.26 9.74
N LEU A 186 7.17 -7.15 9.82
CA LEU A 186 7.01 -8.57 10.14
C LEU A 186 6.96 -8.84 11.65
N ILE A 187 7.20 -7.82 12.50
CA ILE A 187 7.05 -7.95 13.95
C ILE A 187 5.57 -8.16 14.26
N GLN A 188 5.26 -9.32 14.87
CA GLN A 188 3.87 -9.71 15.18
C GLN A 188 3.31 -8.98 16.40
N ASP A 189 4.14 -8.77 17.43
CA ASP A 189 3.72 -7.97 18.58
C ASP A 189 3.45 -6.54 18.14
N TYR A 190 2.20 -6.14 18.32
CA TYR A 190 1.73 -4.85 17.84
C TYR A 190 2.47 -3.71 18.54
N GLN A 191 2.60 -3.75 19.87
CA GLN A 191 3.22 -2.65 20.63
C GLN A 191 4.69 -2.48 20.24
N ALA A 192 5.45 -3.56 20.17
CA ALA A 192 6.84 -3.58 19.76
C ALA A 192 7.01 -3.08 18.32
N ARG A 193 6.12 -3.46 17.39
CA ARG A 193 6.18 -2.98 16.01
C ARG A 193 6.04 -1.46 15.93
N TYR A 194 5.07 -0.87 16.63
CA TYR A 194 4.88 0.59 16.62
C TYR A 194 6.02 1.32 17.33
N PHE A 195 6.50 0.78 18.46
CA PHE A 195 7.66 1.32 19.16
C PHE A 195 8.90 1.34 18.27
N VAL A 196 9.26 0.20 17.66
CA VAL A 196 10.43 0.09 16.79
C VAL A 196 10.28 0.98 15.54
N THR A 197 9.07 1.06 14.97
CA THR A 197 8.79 1.94 13.84
C THR A 197 9.05 3.40 14.21
N MET A 198 8.54 3.86 15.36
CA MET A 198 8.76 5.24 15.82
C MET A 198 10.20 5.51 16.24
N ARG A 199 10.86 4.55 16.91
CA ARG A 199 12.28 4.63 17.27
C ARG A 199 13.17 4.85 16.04
N LEU A 200 12.91 4.13 14.95
CA LEU A 200 13.67 4.30 13.70
C LEU A 200 13.27 5.57 12.95
N ALA A 201 11.98 5.94 12.96
CA ALA A 201 11.49 7.09 12.23
C ALA A 201 11.88 8.43 12.89
N LEU A 202 11.80 8.55 14.21
CA LEU A 202 12.14 9.78 14.94
C LEU A 202 13.64 10.11 14.90
N ALA A 203 14.49 9.10 14.66
CA ALA A 203 15.92 9.28 14.41
C ALA A 203 16.22 9.92 13.03
N GLN A 204 15.21 10.12 12.19
CA GLN A 204 15.37 10.61 10.81
C GLN A 204 14.41 11.76 10.52
N SER A 205 14.76 12.59 9.53
CA SER A 205 13.82 13.53 8.93
C SER A 205 12.86 12.79 7.98
N VAL A 206 11.56 13.11 8.05
CA VAL A 206 10.51 12.50 7.24
C VAL A 206 9.79 13.60 6.45
N SER A 207 9.60 13.39 5.15
CA SER A 207 8.90 14.34 4.26
C SER A 207 7.57 13.80 3.71
N CYS A 208 7.33 12.49 3.87
CA CYS A 208 6.08 11.86 3.46
C CYS A 208 5.72 10.71 4.39
N LEU A 209 4.44 10.63 4.78
CA LEU A 209 3.85 9.44 5.41
C LEU A 209 2.87 8.78 4.44
N GLY A 210 2.81 7.44 4.44
CA GLY A 210 1.88 6.71 3.59
C GLY A 210 1.43 5.40 4.25
N THR A 211 0.19 5.34 4.72
CA THR A 211 -0.44 4.10 5.18
C THR A 211 -1.92 4.11 4.79
N PRO A 212 -2.50 3.00 4.29
CA PRO A 212 -3.92 2.97 3.91
C PRO A 212 -4.85 3.46 5.01
N ASN A 213 -4.72 2.91 6.22
CA ASN A 213 -5.63 3.22 7.32
C ASN A 213 -5.09 4.36 8.21
N PRO A 214 -5.81 5.48 8.37
CA PRO A 214 -5.39 6.59 9.24
C PRO A 214 -5.22 6.19 10.70
N THR A 215 -5.89 5.14 11.18
CA THR A 215 -5.67 4.62 12.54
C THR A 215 -4.24 4.16 12.78
N SER A 216 -3.55 3.62 11.77
CA SER A 216 -2.13 3.27 11.88
C SER A 216 -1.26 4.50 12.11
N LEU A 217 -1.58 5.62 11.46
CA LEU A 217 -0.87 6.89 11.69
C LEU A 217 -1.14 7.43 13.10
N LEU A 218 -2.41 7.41 13.54
CA LEU A 218 -2.74 7.82 14.91
C LEU A 218 -1.98 6.98 15.94
N ARG A 219 -1.88 5.67 15.74
CA ARG A 219 -1.16 4.77 16.64
C ARG A 219 0.35 5.04 16.65
N LEU A 220 0.96 5.33 15.51
CA LEU A 220 2.35 5.77 15.46
C LEU A 220 2.58 7.04 16.29
N ALA A 221 1.72 8.04 16.12
CA ALA A 221 1.85 9.30 16.84
C ALA A 221 1.63 9.10 18.36
N GLU A 222 0.59 8.38 18.75
CA GLU A 222 0.29 8.05 20.15
C GLU A 222 1.44 7.27 20.81
N THR A 223 2.05 6.30 20.10
CA THR A 223 3.23 5.58 20.61
C THR A 223 4.44 6.51 20.73
N GLY A 224 4.70 7.37 19.75
CA GLY A 224 5.81 8.33 19.80
C GLY A 224 5.69 9.33 20.95
N GLU A 225 4.47 9.79 21.24
CA GLU A 225 4.18 10.69 22.36
C GLU A 225 4.32 9.96 23.71
N LYS A 226 3.67 8.80 23.86
CA LYS A 226 3.64 8.04 25.11
C LYS A 226 5.03 7.50 25.52
N GLU A 227 5.79 7.03 24.55
CA GLU A 227 7.08 6.35 24.77
C GLU A 227 8.28 7.27 24.46
N ALA A 228 8.06 8.59 24.44
CA ALA A 228 9.04 9.59 23.99
C ALA A 228 10.39 9.46 24.72
N GLU A 229 10.40 9.41 26.05
CA GLU A 229 11.63 9.31 26.85
C GLU A 229 12.45 8.05 26.51
N ALA A 230 11.79 6.90 26.39
CA ALA A 230 12.42 5.64 26.06
C ALA A 230 12.99 5.67 24.63
N ILE A 231 12.24 6.21 23.68
CA ILE A 231 12.68 6.35 22.29
C ILE A 231 13.88 7.30 22.19
N ILE A 232 13.84 8.46 22.85
CA ILE A 232 14.92 9.46 22.86
C ILE A 232 16.19 8.85 23.44
N ARG A 233 16.10 8.16 24.59
CA ARG A 233 17.25 7.46 25.19
C ARG A 233 17.82 6.41 24.23
N ALA A 234 16.96 5.63 23.60
CA ALA A 234 17.39 4.64 22.63
C ALA A 234 18.07 5.24 21.40
N ILE A 235 17.64 6.43 20.95
CA ILE A 235 18.32 7.20 19.88
C ILE A 235 19.70 7.66 20.34
N ARG A 236 19.78 8.23 21.54
CA ARG A 236 21.05 8.68 22.15
C ARG A 236 22.08 7.57 22.23
N ASP A 237 21.64 6.41 22.71
CA ASP A 237 22.53 5.29 23.05
C ASP A 237 22.78 4.35 21.86
N GLY A 238 22.09 4.55 20.72
CA GLY A 238 22.19 3.66 19.57
C GLY A 238 21.62 2.26 19.85
N THR A 239 20.62 2.16 20.72
CA THR A 239 19.96 0.89 21.06
C THR A 239 18.56 0.80 20.48
N LEU A 240 17.97 -0.39 20.53
CA LEU A 240 16.59 -0.57 20.11
C LEU A 240 15.60 0.05 21.09
N GLY A 241 15.96 0.25 22.37
CA GLY A 241 15.08 0.81 23.40
C GLY A 241 14.11 -0.17 24.06
N ILE A 242 14.16 -1.44 23.66
CA ILE A 242 13.43 -2.54 24.29
C ILE A 242 14.42 -3.71 24.49
N PRO A 243 14.26 -4.52 25.57
CA PRO A 243 15.20 -5.60 25.92
C PRO A 243 15.46 -6.55 24.74
N GLU A 244 14.42 -6.74 23.93
CA GLU A 244 14.36 -7.24 22.55
C GLU A 244 12.89 -7.05 22.15
N PRO A 245 12.52 -6.92 20.86
CA PRO A 245 11.11 -6.90 20.51
C PRO A 245 10.52 -8.25 20.94
N PRO A 246 9.48 -8.29 21.80
CA PRO A 246 8.73 -9.52 22.02
C PRO A 246 8.21 -9.96 20.66
N MET A 247 8.87 -10.96 20.09
CA MET A 247 8.46 -11.52 18.82
C MET A 247 7.72 -12.78 19.16
N HIS A 248 6.42 -12.83 18.87
CA HIS A 248 5.76 -14.12 18.60
C HIS A 248 6.36 -14.69 17.31
N ALA A 249 7.63 -15.09 17.34
CA ALA A 249 8.29 -15.64 16.16
C ALA A 249 7.93 -17.12 16.07
N SER A 250 7.27 -17.47 14.98
CA SER A 250 7.10 -18.87 14.54
C SER A 250 8.44 -19.51 14.10
N SER A 251 9.58 -18.81 14.15
CA SER A 251 10.93 -19.38 13.93
C SER A 251 12.06 -18.40 14.32
N GLY A 252 13.14 -18.89 14.94
CA GLY A 252 14.32 -18.08 15.33
C GLY A 252 15.02 -17.34 14.17
N ARG A 253 14.93 -17.88 12.95
CA ARG A 253 15.53 -17.29 11.74
C ARG A 253 14.95 -15.91 11.38
N LEU A 254 13.63 -15.70 11.57
CA LEU A 254 13.00 -14.41 11.27
C LEU A 254 13.50 -13.32 12.23
N ARG A 255 13.71 -13.69 13.49
CA ARG A 255 14.25 -12.80 14.51
C ARG A 255 15.67 -12.36 14.19
N GLU A 256 16.55 -13.29 13.82
CA GLU A 256 17.91 -12.97 13.38
C GLU A 256 17.92 -12.04 12.16
N GLN A 257 17.04 -12.28 11.19
CA GLN A 257 16.92 -11.42 10.01
C GLN A 257 16.53 -9.99 10.41
N ILE A 258 15.53 -9.83 11.28
CA ILE A 258 15.06 -8.51 11.73
C ILE A 258 16.17 -7.78 12.48
N LEU A 259 16.80 -8.43 13.45
CA LEU A 259 17.89 -7.83 14.23
C LEU A 259 19.11 -7.51 13.36
N GLY A 260 19.45 -8.35 12.38
CA GLY A 260 20.56 -8.11 11.45
C GLY A 260 20.33 -6.91 10.53
N VAL A 261 19.08 -6.61 10.15
CA VAL A 261 18.73 -5.43 9.35
C VAL A 261 18.62 -4.18 10.21
N ILE A 262 17.95 -4.28 11.37
CA ILE A 262 17.76 -3.17 12.30
C ILE A 262 19.09 -2.74 12.90
N GLY A 263 19.93 -3.69 13.36
CA GLY A 263 21.20 -3.40 14.03
C GLY A 263 22.13 -2.51 13.20
N LYS A 264 22.15 -2.70 11.87
CA LYS A 264 22.92 -1.85 10.93
C LYS A 264 22.40 -0.40 10.83
N ARG A 265 21.23 -0.11 11.39
CA ARG A 265 20.59 1.20 11.42
C ARG A 265 20.52 1.79 12.83
N LEU A 266 21.04 1.09 13.83
CA LEU A 266 21.11 1.57 15.21
C LEU A 266 22.48 2.20 15.42
N GLU A 267 22.58 3.48 15.08
CA GLU A 267 23.74 4.32 15.42
C GLU A 267 23.34 5.26 16.56
N ALA A 268 24.29 5.52 17.46
CA ALA A 268 24.10 6.48 18.54
C ALA A 268 24.03 7.90 17.96
N ASP A 269 22.94 8.61 18.23
CA ASP A 269 22.75 10.00 17.80
C ASP A 269 22.34 10.90 18.98
N PRO A 270 23.32 11.29 19.84
CA PRO A 270 23.07 12.23 20.93
C PRO A 270 22.62 13.61 20.44
N GLY A 271 22.94 13.98 19.19
CA GLY A 271 22.56 15.26 18.60
C GLY A 271 21.05 15.32 18.36
N ARG A 272 20.52 14.32 17.66
CA ARG A 272 19.08 14.17 17.44
C ARG A 272 18.32 13.94 18.74
N ALA A 273 18.87 13.16 19.67
CA ALA A 273 18.24 12.98 20.99
C ALA A 273 18.05 14.32 21.73
N ARG A 274 19.08 15.18 21.77
CA ARG A 274 18.97 16.52 22.37
C ARG A 274 17.98 17.42 21.65
N GLU A 275 17.88 17.33 20.33
CA GLU A 275 16.88 18.08 19.57
C GLU A 275 15.46 17.68 19.99
N LEU A 276 15.18 16.37 20.07
CA LEU A 276 13.88 15.86 20.49
C LEU A 276 13.57 16.20 21.95
N GLU A 277 14.55 16.17 22.85
CA GLU A 277 14.41 16.60 24.24
C GLU A 277 13.97 18.05 24.34
N ARG A 278 14.59 18.96 23.57
CA ARG A 278 14.17 20.37 23.54
C ARG A 278 12.73 20.55 23.06
N LEU A 279 12.28 19.74 22.11
CA LEU A 279 10.88 19.77 21.68
C LEU A 279 9.94 19.34 22.80
N VAL A 280 10.30 18.30 23.56
CA VAL A 280 9.55 17.84 24.74
C VAL A 280 9.54 18.93 25.81
N GLU A 281 10.67 19.53 26.13
CA GLU A 281 10.79 20.62 27.11
C GLU A 281 9.94 21.84 26.71
N HIS A 282 9.93 22.19 25.42
CA HIS A 282 9.22 23.36 24.93
C HIS A 282 7.70 23.16 24.83
N HIS A 283 7.25 21.97 24.38
CA HIS A 283 5.83 21.70 24.13
C HIS A 283 5.15 20.85 25.23
N GLY A 284 5.92 20.32 26.18
CA GLY A 284 5.46 19.37 27.20
C GLY A 284 5.13 17.97 26.66
N ARG A 285 5.44 17.68 25.39
CA ARG A 285 5.15 16.42 24.68
C ARG A 285 5.95 16.33 23.39
N LEU A 286 6.06 15.13 22.82
CA LEU A 286 6.64 14.92 21.49
C LEU A 286 5.56 14.54 20.47
N LEU A 287 5.30 15.40 19.48
CA LEU A 287 4.39 15.09 18.38
C LEU A 287 5.15 15.01 17.04
N PRO A 288 4.68 14.17 16.09
CA PRO A 288 5.28 14.08 14.75
C PRO A 288 5.42 15.41 14.01
N ARG A 289 4.45 16.31 14.14
CA ARG A 289 4.47 17.65 13.50
C ARG A 289 5.65 18.51 13.95
N ASP A 290 6.08 18.35 15.20
CA ASP A 290 7.18 19.11 15.79
C ASP A 290 8.52 18.42 15.46
N ALA A 291 8.54 17.08 15.50
CA ALA A 291 9.71 16.28 15.18
C ALA A 291 10.08 16.28 13.68
N TRP A 292 9.12 16.52 12.79
CA TRP A 292 9.27 16.49 11.33
C TRP A 292 8.74 17.76 10.67
N PRO A 293 9.40 18.92 10.86
CA PRO A 293 8.99 20.19 10.25
C PRO A 293 9.04 20.19 8.71
N GLU A 294 9.73 19.21 8.12
CA GLU A 294 9.84 19.01 6.68
C GLU A 294 8.76 18.10 6.10
N LEU A 295 7.75 17.71 6.89
CA LEU A 295 6.67 16.88 6.42
C LEU A 295 5.82 17.60 5.37
N ARG A 296 5.71 17.02 4.16
CA ARG A 296 5.04 17.65 3.01
C ARG A 296 3.79 16.93 2.54
N LEU A 297 3.59 15.67 2.93
CA LEU A 297 2.42 14.91 2.53
C LEU A 297 2.13 13.79 3.53
N VAL A 298 0.86 13.65 3.90
CA VAL A 298 0.35 12.47 4.60
C VAL A 298 -0.65 11.78 3.69
N ALA A 299 -0.41 10.51 3.36
CA ALA A 299 -1.25 9.75 2.47
C ALA A 299 -1.96 8.60 3.19
N CYS A 300 -3.29 8.65 3.23
CA CYS A 300 -4.15 7.63 3.82
C CYS A 300 -5.57 7.76 3.25
N TRP A 301 -6.45 6.80 3.53
CA TRP A 301 -7.87 6.97 3.21
C TRP A 301 -8.52 8.08 4.03
N LEU A 302 -9.25 8.94 3.33
CA LEU A 302 -10.03 10.07 3.86
C LEU A 302 -11.54 9.81 3.72
N GLY A 303 -11.94 8.83 2.92
CA GLY A 303 -13.33 8.46 2.69
C GLY A 303 -13.90 7.42 3.66
N GLY A 304 -15.22 7.25 3.63
CA GLY A 304 -15.93 6.23 4.42
C GLY A 304 -15.67 6.33 5.92
N SER A 305 -15.63 5.18 6.61
CA SER A 305 -15.35 5.12 8.05
C SER A 305 -13.94 5.59 8.42
N ALA A 306 -12.97 5.44 7.50
CA ALA A 306 -11.60 5.91 7.71
C ALA A 306 -11.53 7.44 7.87
N GLY A 307 -12.39 8.19 7.17
CA GLY A 307 -12.46 9.65 7.23
C GLY A 307 -12.70 10.21 8.64
N ILE A 308 -13.39 9.47 9.51
CA ILE A 308 -13.62 9.86 10.91
C ILE A 308 -12.29 9.96 11.65
N HIS A 309 -11.41 8.98 11.44
CA HIS A 309 -10.08 8.95 12.06
C HIS A 309 -9.11 9.92 11.39
N ALA A 310 -9.21 10.13 10.07
CA ALA A 310 -8.34 11.04 9.33
C ALA A 310 -8.43 12.49 9.85
N LYS A 311 -9.61 12.93 10.32
CA LYS A 311 -9.79 14.26 10.93
C LYS A 311 -8.89 14.53 12.14
N ARG A 312 -8.48 13.48 12.87
CA ARG A 312 -7.59 13.59 14.02
C ARG A 312 -6.12 13.74 13.63
N LEU A 313 -5.76 13.52 12.37
CA LEU A 313 -4.35 13.53 11.94
C LEU A 313 -3.73 14.93 12.02
N ALA A 314 -4.49 16.00 11.77
CA ALA A 314 -3.99 17.37 11.84
C ALA A 314 -3.42 17.72 13.23
N TRP A 315 -3.98 17.14 14.30
CA TRP A 315 -3.43 17.29 15.65
C TRP A 315 -1.99 16.76 15.76
N PHE A 316 -1.73 15.58 15.20
CA PHE A 316 -0.43 14.91 15.34
C PHE A 316 0.58 15.31 14.27
N TYR A 317 0.12 15.59 13.05
CA TYR A 317 0.95 15.78 11.85
C TYR A 317 0.90 17.22 11.31
N GLY A 318 0.19 18.12 11.97
CA GLY A 318 0.12 19.53 11.63
C GLY A 318 -0.63 19.77 10.31
N ASP A 319 -0.24 20.84 9.62
CA ASP A 319 -0.88 21.31 8.39
C ASP A 319 -0.39 20.60 7.12
N ALA A 320 0.34 19.47 7.27
CA ALA A 320 0.77 18.68 6.12
C ALA A 320 -0.46 18.25 5.29
N PRO A 321 -0.48 18.50 3.98
CA PRO A 321 -1.59 18.12 3.11
C PRO A 321 -1.92 16.63 3.24
N LEU A 322 -3.22 16.32 3.34
CA LEU A 322 -3.72 14.95 3.37
C LEU A 322 -4.13 14.53 1.95
N ARG A 323 -3.52 13.49 1.40
CA ARG A 323 -3.89 12.93 0.09
C ARG A 323 -4.54 11.57 0.23
N ASP A 324 -5.76 11.43 -0.29
CA ASP A 324 -6.41 10.12 -0.37
C ASP A 324 -5.62 9.16 -1.28
N LEU A 325 -5.55 7.89 -0.89
CA LEU A 325 -4.87 6.84 -1.67
C LEU A 325 -5.72 6.28 -2.82
N GLY A 326 -7.00 6.62 -2.86
CA GLY A 326 -8.00 6.13 -3.79
C GLY A 326 -8.82 4.98 -3.20
N LEU A 327 -9.94 4.70 -3.86
CA LEU A 327 -10.71 3.49 -3.65
C LEU A 327 -9.88 2.31 -4.14
N ILE A 328 -9.41 1.49 -3.21
CA ILE A 328 -8.56 0.33 -3.45
C ILE A 328 -9.12 -0.85 -2.66
N ALA A 329 -9.24 -1.99 -3.31
CA ALA A 329 -9.61 -3.27 -2.72
C ALA A 329 -8.62 -4.36 -3.19
N SER A 330 -8.80 -5.60 -2.70
CA SER A 330 -7.97 -6.74 -3.12
C SER A 330 -8.13 -7.04 -4.62
N GLU A 331 -9.29 -6.71 -5.20
CA GLU A 331 -9.62 -6.86 -6.63
C GLU A 331 -8.92 -5.82 -7.50
N GLY A 332 -8.57 -4.65 -6.95
CA GLY A 332 -7.82 -3.65 -7.67
C GLY A 332 -7.94 -2.24 -7.10
N ARG A 333 -7.34 -1.29 -7.83
CA ARG A 333 -7.45 0.14 -7.58
C ARG A 333 -8.46 0.74 -8.55
N MET A 334 -9.49 1.36 -8.00
CA MET A 334 -10.61 1.90 -8.75
C MET A 334 -10.44 3.37 -9.07
N THR A 335 -9.84 4.18 -8.18
CA THR A 335 -9.73 5.63 -8.38
C THR A 335 -8.31 6.19 -8.22
N ILE A 336 -8.09 7.34 -8.86
CA ILE A 336 -6.92 8.20 -8.74
C ILE A 336 -7.37 9.55 -8.14
N PRO A 337 -7.10 9.81 -6.85
CA PRO A 337 -7.38 11.11 -6.24
C PRO A 337 -6.56 12.25 -6.84
N LEU A 338 -7.22 13.36 -7.15
CA LEU A 338 -6.64 14.48 -7.91
C LEU A 338 -6.32 15.71 -7.05
N ALA A 339 -6.91 15.80 -5.85
CA ALA A 339 -6.72 16.90 -4.90
C ALA A 339 -6.49 16.40 -3.46
N ASP A 340 -5.94 17.27 -2.62
CA ASP A 340 -5.79 17.03 -1.17
C ASP A 340 -7.12 17.29 -0.43
N GLY A 341 -7.22 16.77 0.80
CA GLY A 341 -8.34 17.02 1.70
C GLY A 341 -9.66 16.38 1.29
N THR A 342 -9.68 15.60 0.20
CA THR A 342 -10.87 14.94 -0.32
C THR A 342 -10.61 13.48 -0.64
N ALA A 343 -11.63 12.65 -0.42
CA ALA A 343 -11.65 11.25 -0.84
C ALA A 343 -12.04 11.07 -2.31
N ALA A 344 -12.45 12.15 -2.98
CA ALA A 344 -12.85 12.10 -4.38
C ALA A 344 -11.65 11.75 -5.28
N GLY A 345 -11.92 10.91 -6.28
CA GLY A 345 -10.94 10.55 -7.29
C GLY A 345 -11.62 10.13 -8.57
N ALA A 346 -10.96 10.39 -9.69
CA ALA A 346 -11.42 9.93 -10.99
C ALA A 346 -11.19 8.42 -11.11
N LEU A 347 -12.14 7.72 -11.75
CA LEU A 347 -12.02 6.29 -12.02
C LEU A 347 -10.80 6.02 -12.91
N ALA A 348 -10.09 4.94 -12.66
CA ALA A 348 -9.01 4.44 -13.51
C ALA A 348 -9.57 3.72 -14.74
N ILE A 349 -10.36 4.43 -15.55
CA ILE A 349 -11.11 3.93 -16.73
C ILE A 349 -10.23 3.41 -17.87
N HIS A 350 -8.95 3.79 -17.91
CA HIS A 350 -7.98 3.21 -18.83
C HIS A 350 -7.42 1.87 -18.36
N ALA A 351 -7.75 1.43 -17.15
CA ALA A 351 -7.15 0.29 -16.49
C ALA A 351 -8.16 -0.80 -16.08
N ASN A 352 -9.41 -0.43 -15.79
CA ASN A 352 -10.47 -1.37 -15.42
C ASN A 352 -11.76 -1.04 -16.17
N PHE A 353 -12.62 -2.04 -16.36
CA PHE A 353 -13.98 -1.86 -16.85
C PHE A 353 -14.94 -1.70 -15.66
N TYR A 354 -15.86 -0.73 -15.74
CA TYR A 354 -16.79 -0.38 -14.68
C TYR A 354 -18.24 -0.42 -15.17
N GLU A 355 -19.12 -0.92 -14.31
CA GLU A 355 -20.58 -0.86 -14.44
C GLU A 355 -21.16 -0.33 -13.13
N PHE A 356 -22.30 0.36 -13.19
CA PHE A 356 -22.94 1.03 -12.06
C PHE A 356 -24.40 0.63 -11.94
#